data_AF-A0A377U6G2-F1
#
_entry.id   AF-A0A377U6G2-F1
#
_cell.length_a   1.000
_cell.length_b   1.000
_cell.length_c   1.000
_cell.angle_alpha   90.00
_cell.angle_beta   90.00
_cell.angle_gamma   90.00
#
_symmetry.space_group_name_H-M   'P 1'
#
loop_
_entity.id
_entity.type
_entity.pdbx_description
1 polymer ?
#
loop_
_entity_poly.entity_id
_entity_poly.type
_entity_poly.pdbx_seq_one_letter_code
_entity_poly.pdbx_strand_id
1 'polypeptide(L)'
;MAAPPGALKPPIGTGPWRLASSQLNQRDVLVRNERYWGRKPALQQITIKVIPDATSRAVAFETGEIDMLYGDEGLLPLDTFERFRHHPGYVARLSAPAETVMLALNASQGPTRELTVREALN
;
A
#
# COMPACT_ATOMS: atom_id res chain seq x y z
N MET A 1 7.20 32.25 -10.01
CA MET A 1 8.40 31.39 -10.02
C MET A 1 8.02 30.10 -10.74
N ALA A 2 8.54 29.86 -11.93
CA ALA A 2 8.19 28.67 -12.73
C ALA A 2 8.88 27.42 -12.17
N ALA A 3 8.23 26.26 -12.21
CA ALA A 3 8.80 25.00 -11.75
C ALA A 3 9.93 24.54 -12.69
N PRO A 4 11.02 23.92 -12.17
CA PRO A 4 12.15 23.50 -12.97
C PRO A 4 11.78 22.38 -13.98
N PRO A 5 12.55 22.22 -15.07
CA PRO A 5 12.33 21.16 -16.06
C PRO A 5 12.37 19.78 -15.39
N GLY A 6 11.32 18.97 -15.57
CA GLY A 6 11.16 17.67 -14.89
C GLY A 6 10.27 17.70 -13.63
N ALA A 7 9.85 18.88 -13.16
CA ALA A 7 8.84 18.99 -12.12
C ALA A 7 7.49 18.47 -12.63
N LEU A 8 6.92 17.48 -11.93
CA LEU A 8 5.57 17.01 -12.20
C LEU A 8 4.60 18.18 -12.05
N LYS A 9 3.68 18.33 -13.01
CA LYS A 9 2.56 19.26 -12.86
C LYS A 9 1.79 18.91 -11.58
N PRO A 10 1.22 19.90 -10.87
CA PRO A 10 0.41 19.62 -9.68
C PRO A 10 -0.65 18.56 -10.00
N PRO A 11 -0.80 17.52 -9.16
CA PRO A 11 -1.75 16.43 -9.39
C PRO A 11 -3.16 16.89 -9.03
N ILE A 12 -3.78 17.65 -9.93
CA ILE A 12 -5.12 18.21 -9.74
C ILE A 12 -6.16 17.21 -10.25
N GLY A 13 -6.90 16.61 -9.33
CA GLY A 13 -8.06 15.76 -9.60
C GLY A 13 -9.34 16.28 -8.91
N THR A 14 -10.47 15.63 -9.19
CA THR A 14 -11.79 15.97 -8.62
C THR A 14 -12.15 15.17 -7.36
N GLY A 15 -11.21 14.36 -6.85
CA GLY A 15 -11.41 13.44 -5.74
C GLY A 15 -11.56 14.12 -4.37
N PRO A 16 -11.86 13.32 -3.33
CA PRO A 16 -12.08 13.81 -1.96
C PRO A 16 -10.81 14.24 -1.23
N TRP A 17 -9.64 13.90 -1.77
CA TRP A 17 -8.32 14.20 -1.21
C TRP A 17 -7.47 14.98 -2.19
N ARG A 18 -6.64 15.89 -1.67
CA ARG A 18 -5.61 16.61 -2.44
C ARG A 18 -4.25 16.35 -1.84
N LEU A 19 -3.25 16.19 -2.69
CA LEU A 19 -1.86 16.14 -2.24
C LEU A 19 -1.45 17.54 -1.75
N ALA A 20 -1.11 17.64 -0.47
CA ALA A 20 -0.62 18.87 0.15
C ALA A 20 0.91 18.99 0.08
N SER A 21 1.62 17.89 0.32
CA SER A 21 3.08 17.85 0.21
C SER A 21 3.58 16.43 -0.01
N SER A 22 4.72 16.31 -0.67
CA SER A 22 5.49 15.09 -0.83
C SER A 22 6.93 15.36 -0.42
N GLN A 23 7.48 14.47 0.39
CA GLN A 23 8.88 14.45 0.77
C GLN A 23 9.45 13.10 0.36
N LEU A 24 10.32 13.13 -0.65
CA LEU A 24 10.89 11.93 -1.25
C LEU A 24 11.50 11.02 -0.16
N ASN A 25 11.15 9.73 -0.22
CA ASN A 25 11.58 8.70 0.73
C ASN A 25 11.22 8.96 2.20
N GLN A 26 10.28 9.87 2.48
CA GLN A 26 9.86 10.20 3.84
C GLN A 26 8.35 10.04 4.02
N ARG A 27 7.56 10.88 3.35
CA ARG A 27 6.11 10.90 3.52
C ARG A 27 5.38 11.66 2.42
N ASP A 28 4.11 11.33 2.28
CA ASP A 28 3.12 12.12 1.56
C ASP A 28 2.03 12.59 2.52
N VAL A 29 1.55 13.82 2.34
CA VAL A 29 0.46 14.39 3.14
C VAL A 29 -0.71 14.69 2.21
N LEU A 30 -1.84 14.03 2.46
CA LEU A 30 -3.10 14.29 1.80
C LEU A 30 -3.99 15.12 2.72
N VAL A 31 -4.61 16.16 2.19
CA VAL A 31 -5.61 16.97 2.90
C VAL A 31 -6.97 16.84 2.24
N ARG A 32 -8.02 16.90 3.04
CA ARG A 32 -9.39 16.83 2.54
C ARG A 32 -9.65 17.93 1.52
N ASN A 33 -10.32 17.58 0.43
CA ASN A 33 -10.80 18.55 -0.54
C ASN A 33 -12.08 19.21 -0.01
N GLU A 34 -11.96 20.42 0.54
CA GLU A 34 -13.11 21.17 1.06
C GLU A 34 -14.14 21.57 -0.02
N ARG A 35 -13.76 21.49 -1.29
CA ARG A 35 -14.61 21.73 -2.46
C ARG A 35 -15.07 20.43 -3.12
N TYR A 36 -14.89 19.27 -2.47
CA TYR A 36 -15.39 18.01 -3.00
C TYR A 36 -16.91 18.06 -3.14
N TRP A 37 -17.40 17.64 -4.29
CA TRP A 37 -18.81 17.71 -4.67
C TRP A 37 -19.68 16.66 -3.97
N GLY A 38 -19.08 15.59 -3.44
CA GLY A 38 -19.76 14.50 -2.74
C GLY A 38 -19.68 14.63 -1.21
N ARG A 39 -19.94 13.51 -0.52
CA ARG A 39 -19.78 13.43 0.94
C ARG A 39 -18.33 13.64 1.33
N LYS A 40 -18.07 14.65 2.15
CA LYS A 40 -16.73 14.95 2.68
C LYS A 40 -16.24 13.82 3.60
N PRO A 41 -14.98 13.37 3.47
CA PRO A 41 -14.35 12.50 4.46
C PRO A 41 -14.41 13.10 5.87
N ALA A 42 -14.61 12.26 6.88
CA ALA A 42 -14.58 12.70 8.28
C ALA A 42 -13.18 13.19 8.68
N LEU A 43 -12.15 12.49 8.22
CA LEU A 43 -10.75 12.86 8.40
C LEU A 43 -10.40 14.14 7.63
N GLN A 44 -9.55 14.99 8.22
CA GLN A 44 -9.09 16.24 7.60
C GLN A 44 -7.76 16.05 6.86
N GLN A 45 -6.92 15.14 7.34
CA GLN A 45 -5.58 14.89 6.82
C GLN A 45 -5.24 13.40 6.95
N ILE A 46 -4.45 12.90 6.00
CA ILE A 46 -3.82 11.59 6.04
C ILE A 46 -2.33 11.80 5.81
N THR A 47 -1.48 11.25 6.68
CA THR A 47 -0.03 11.20 6.47
C THR A 47 0.36 9.77 6.11
N ILE A 48 0.90 9.57 4.92
CA ILE A 48 1.38 8.28 4.44
C ILE A 48 2.89 8.27 4.62
N LYS A 49 3.41 7.39 5.48
CA LYS A 49 4.85 7.28 5.74
C LYS A 49 5.47 6.25 4.81
N VAL A 50 6.64 6.57 4.28
CA VAL A 50 7.41 5.65 3.43
C VAL A 50 8.22 4.74 4.34
N ILE A 51 7.75 3.50 4.53
CA ILE A 51 8.41 2.47 5.34
C ILE A 51 8.52 1.20 4.47
N PRO A 52 9.63 1.01 3.74
CA PRO A 52 9.75 -0.09 2.76
C PRO A 52 9.74 -1.48 3.39
N ASP A 53 10.36 -1.62 4.57
CA ASP A 53 10.48 -2.90 5.27
C ASP A 53 9.21 -3.28 6.04
N ALA A 54 8.78 -4.53 5.90
CA ALA A 54 7.54 -5.05 6.47
C ALA A 54 7.59 -5.15 8.00
N THR A 55 8.73 -5.56 8.55
CA THR A 55 8.93 -5.66 10.00
C THR A 55 8.91 -4.28 10.65
N SER A 56 9.55 -3.30 10.00
CA SER A 56 9.57 -1.90 10.43
C SER A 56 8.18 -1.27 10.42
N ARG A 57 7.32 -1.63 9.46
CA ARG A 57 5.89 -1.22 9.46
C ARG A 57 5.15 -1.77 10.67
N ALA A 58 5.36 -3.03 11.03
CA ALA A 58 4.74 -3.63 12.20
C ALA A 58 5.19 -2.93 13.50
N VAL A 59 6.50 -2.66 13.64
CA VAL A 59 7.04 -1.93 14.81
C VAL A 59 6.46 -0.52 14.89
N ALA A 60 6.37 0.22 13.79
CA ALA A 60 5.79 1.56 13.76
C ALA A 60 4.31 1.55 14.22
N PHE A 61 3.56 0.49 13.92
CA PHE A 61 2.20 0.34 14.41
C PHE A 61 2.17 0.03 15.92
N GLU A 62 3.01 -0.89 16.40
CA GLU A 62 3.10 -1.24 17.82
C GLU A 62 3.53 -0.08 18.71
N THR A 63 4.39 0.81 18.22
CA THR A 63 4.85 2.00 18.95
C THR A 63 3.86 3.15 18.89
N GLY A 64 2.79 3.04 18.11
CA GLY A 64 1.82 4.12 17.87
C GLY A 64 2.35 5.24 16.96
N GLU A 65 3.43 4.99 16.22
CA GLU A 65 3.95 5.93 15.21
C GLU A 65 3.02 6.03 13.99
N ILE A 66 2.26 4.98 13.70
CA ILE A 66 1.20 4.97 12.68
C ILE A 66 -0.10 4.38 13.26
N ASP A 67 -1.23 4.90 12.80
CA ASP A 67 -2.55 4.51 13.31
C ASP A 67 -3.16 3.33 12.53
N MET A 68 -2.69 3.08 11.30
CA MET A 68 -3.32 2.13 10.38
C MET A 68 -2.32 1.54 9.40
N LEU A 69 -2.43 0.23 9.20
CA LEU A 69 -1.82 -0.51 8.09
C LEU A 69 -2.95 -1.03 7.20
N TYR A 70 -2.84 -0.83 5.89
CA TYR A 70 -3.80 -1.32 4.90
C TYR A 70 -3.07 -1.68 3.60
N GLY A 71 -3.27 -2.89 3.10
CA GLY A 71 -2.54 -3.45 1.96
C GLY A 71 -2.79 -4.95 1.78
N ASP A 72 -1.99 -5.56 0.90
CA ASP A 72 -2.01 -6.99 0.55
C ASP A 72 -1.20 -7.86 1.53
N GLU A 73 -0.92 -9.11 1.17
CA GLU A 73 -0.16 -10.05 2.00
C GLU A 73 1.28 -9.62 2.29
N GLY A 74 1.86 -8.71 1.50
CA GLY A 74 3.20 -8.16 1.70
C GLY A 74 3.25 -7.02 2.72
N LEU A 75 2.09 -6.59 3.24
CA LEU A 75 1.98 -5.43 4.13
C LEU A 75 2.77 -5.59 5.43
N LEU A 76 2.76 -6.76 6.06
CA LEU A 76 3.53 -7.08 7.25
C LEU A 76 3.77 -8.60 7.33
N PRO A 77 4.74 -9.08 8.13
CA PRO A 77 4.93 -10.52 8.34
C PRO A 77 3.64 -11.18 8.83
N LEU A 78 3.28 -12.33 8.23
CA LEU A 78 2.01 -13.01 8.51
C LEU A 78 1.90 -13.51 9.96
N ASP A 79 3.00 -13.96 10.56
CA ASP A 79 3.06 -14.35 11.97
C ASP A 79 2.76 -13.16 12.91
N THR A 80 3.20 -11.96 12.53
CA THR A 80 2.95 -10.72 13.25
C THR A 80 1.50 -10.27 13.08
N PHE A 81 0.93 -10.41 11.88
CA PHE A 81 -0.49 -10.22 11.65
C PHE A 81 -1.34 -11.15 12.52
N GLU A 82 -0.98 -12.44 12.61
CA GLU A 82 -1.64 -13.41 13.47
C GLU A 82 -1.54 -13.01 14.95
N ARG A 83 -0.37 -12.55 15.41
CA ARG A 83 -0.22 -12.00 16.77
C ARG A 83 -1.14 -10.81 17.01
N PHE A 84 -1.24 -9.87 16.07
CA PHE A 84 -2.13 -8.71 16.19
C PHE A 84 -3.60 -9.10 16.21
N ARG A 85 -3.98 -10.14 15.46
CA ARG A 85 -5.34 -10.66 15.43
C ARG A 85 -5.79 -11.24 16.78
N HIS A 86 -4.87 -11.77 17.57
CA HIS A 86 -5.14 -12.30 18.90
C HIS A 86 -4.87 -11.31 20.04
N HIS A 87 -4.32 -10.12 19.74
CA HIS A 87 -4.01 -9.12 20.76
C HIS A 87 -5.25 -8.27 21.08
N PRO A 88 -5.66 -8.14 22.36
CA PRO A 88 -6.90 -7.42 22.72
C PRO A 88 -6.85 -5.91 22.47
N GLY A 89 -5.65 -5.34 22.34
CA GLY A 89 -5.45 -3.91 22.07
C GLY A 89 -5.51 -3.52 20.60
N TYR A 90 -5.59 -4.48 19.66
CA TYR A 90 -5.52 -4.22 18.22
C TYR A 90 -6.75 -4.73 17.48
N VAL A 91 -6.99 -4.16 16.31
CA VAL A 91 -8.02 -4.63 15.38
C VAL A 91 -7.34 -5.09 14.10
N ALA A 92 -7.29 -6.41 13.89
CA ALA A 92 -6.87 -7.01 12.63
C ALA A 92 -8.09 -7.56 11.86
N ARG A 93 -8.08 -7.37 10.55
CA ARG A 93 -9.14 -7.81 9.63
C ARG A 93 -8.51 -8.37 8.36
N LEU A 94 -9.12 -9.42 7.82
CA LEU A 94 -8.78 -9.99 6.53
C LEU A 94 -10.05 -9.98 5.66
N SER A 95 -9.95 -9.49 4.44
CA SER A 95 -11.07 -9.47 3.50
C SER A 95 -11.28 -10.85 2.86
N ALA A 96 -12.32 -10.96 2.03
CA ALA A 96 -12.33 -12.01 1.01
C ALA A 96 -11.15 -11.80 0.03
N PRO A 97 -10.71 -12.86 -0.68
CA PRO A 97 -9.67 -12.75 -1.70
C PRO A 97 -10.01 -11.68 -2.76
N ALA A 98 -9.04 -10.82 -3.09
CA ALA A 98 -9.18 -9.75 -4.07
C ALA A 98 -8.44 -10.03 -5.39
N GLU A 99 -7.42 -10.90 -5.37
CA GLU A 99 -6.57 -11.23 -6.50
C GLU A 99 -5.96 -12.64 -6.36
N THR A 100 -5.24 -13.09 -7.40
CA THR A 100 -4.55 -14.39 -7.42
C THR A 100 -3.05 -14.17 -7.61
N VAL A 101 -2.28 -14.67 -6.66
CA VAL A 101 -0.82 -14.74 -6.76
C VAL A 101 -0.44 -16.02 -7.49
N MET A 102 0.33 -15.92 -8.58
CA MET A 102 0.69 -17.05 -9.43
C MET A 102 2.10 -16.92 -9.99
N LEU A 103 2.72 -18.05 -10.34
CA LEU A 103 3.95 -18.07 -11.12
C LEU A 103 3.60 -17.97 -12.61
N ALA A 104 4.14 -16.94 -13.28
CA ALA A 104 4.10 -16.86 -14.74
C ALA A 104 5.24 -17.69 -15.34
N LEU A 105 4.91 -18.82 -15.96
CA LEU A 105 5.89 -19.69 -16.62
C LEU A 105 6.17 -19.21 -18.04
N ASN A 106 7.42 -18.83 -18.33
CA ASN A 106 7.80 -18.37 -19.67
C ASN A 106 7.88 -19.55 -20.65
N ALA A 107 6.91 -19.65 -21.56
CA ALA A 107 6.82 -20.70 -22.56
C ALA A 107 7.81 -20.54 -23.74
N SER A 108 8.60 -19.48 -23.78
CA SER A 108 9.50 -19.16 -24.90
C SER A 108 10.98 -19.39 -24.58
N GLN A 109 11.35 -19.69 -23.33
CA GLN A 109 12.74 -19.81 -22.90
C GLN A 109 12.97 -20.90 -21.87
N GLY A 110 14.23 -21.34 -21.74
CA GLY A 110 14.65 -22.26 -20.68
C GLY A 110 13.92 -23.62 -20.72
N PRO A 111 13.87 -24.34 -19.59
CA PRO A 111 13.18 -25.64 -19.47
C PRO A 111 11.66 -25.52 -19.60
N THR A 112 11.09 -24.37 -19.23
CA THR A 112 9.64 -24.13 -19.21
C THR A 112 9.02 -23.95 -20.60
N ARG A 113 9.81 -24.02 -21.68
CA ARG A 113 9.29 -24.10 -23.06
C ARG A 113 8.52 -25.40 -23.32
N GLU A 114 8.91 -26.50 -22.70
CA GLU A 114 8.27 -27.80 -22.85
C GLU A 114 6.94 -27.84 -22.07
N LEU A 115 5.87 -28.31 -22.71
CA LEU A 115 4.55 -28.43 -22.06
C LEU A 115 4.62 -29.37 -20.84
N THR A 116 5.29 -30.51 -20.99
CA THR A 116 5.44 -31.51 -19.93
C THR A 116 6.17 -30.97 -18.69
N VAL A 117 7.11 -30.03 -18.88
CA VAL A 117 7.78 -29.35 -17.76
C VAL A 117 6.80 -28.41 -17.04
N ARG A 118 5.98 -27.66 -17.77
CA ARG A 118 4.97 -26.79 -17.15
C ARG A 118 3.88 -27.59 -16.44
N GLU A 119 3.45 -28.71 -17.01
CA GLU A 119 2.51 -29.63 -16.38
C GLU A 119 3.07 -30.25 -15.10
N ALA A 120 4.35 -30.65 -15.09
CA ALA A 120 5.00 -31.18 -13.89
C ALA A 120 5.23 -30.15 -12.77
N LEU A 121 5.17 -28.85 -13.08
CA LEU A 121 5.30 -27.75 -12.11
C LEU A 121 3.96 -27.33 -11.48
N ASN A 122 2.82 -27.72 -12.05
CA ASN A 122 1.48 -27.43 -11.52
C ASN A 122 0.95 -28.62 -10.71
#